data_AF-A0A0R2WQH2-F1
#
_entry.id   AF-A0A0R2WQH2-F1
#
_cell.length_a   1.000
_cell.length_b   1.000
_cell.length_c   1.000
_cell.angle_alpha   90.00
_cell.angle_beta   90.00
_cell.angle_gamma   90.00
#
_symmetry.space_group_name_H-M   'P 1'
#
loop_
_entity.id
_entity.type
_entity.pdbx_description
1 polymer ?
#
loop_
_entity_poly.entity_id
_entity_poly.type
_entity_poly.pdbx_seq_one_letter_code
_entity_poly.pdbx_strand_id
1 'polypeptide(L)'
;MNYGGCQRDKVVRLFLKDSCKYRGIVHETIFSNGKFGFFKNKIEHYSYKNYDHYMSKMNHYGALRGKEFYEKGKKVNLYHFLIKPPARFVIHYFIRLGFLDGFPGYIFAKTQAYGVYTKYLKLWLLKKGIKEN
;
A
#
# COMPACT_ATOMS: atom_id res chain seq x y z
N MET A 1 1.63 -14.00 7.54
CA MET A 1 2.00 -12.83 8.37
C MET A 1 0.87 -12.53 9.31
N ASN A 2 1.12 -12.62 10.61
CA ASN A 2 0.11 -12.45 11.63
C ASN A 2 0.10 -11.02 12.18
N TYR A 3 1.23 -10.32 12.10
CA TYR A 3 1.46 -8.97 12.59
C TYR A 3 1.97 -8.06 11.45
N GLY A 4 2.43 -6.84 11.75
CA GLY A 4 2.88 -5.89 10.71
C GLY A 4 1.76 -5.08 10.04
N GLY A 5 0.49 -5.34 10.40
CA GLY A 5 -0.64 -4.47 10.08
C GLY A 5 -1.58 -4.89 8.96
N CYS A 6 -1.33 -6.02 8.32
CA CYS A 6 -2.29 -6.68 7.43
C CYS A 6 -3.39 -7.43 8.21
N GLN A 7 -3.20 -7.63 9.52
CA GLN A 7 -4.07 -8.43 10.39
C GLN A 7 -5.53 -7.93 10.45
N ARG A 8 -5.76 -6.63 10.24
CA ARG A 8 -7.08 -5.99 10.36
C ARG A 8 -7.68 -5.55 9.03
N ASP A 9 -7.07 -5.93 7.91
CA ASP A 9 -7.57 -5.53 6.60
C ASP A 9 -8.83 -6.32 6.25
N LYS A 10 -9.95 -5.60 6.07
CA LYS A 10 -11.27 -6.18 5.76
C LYS A 10 -11.67 -5.70 4.38
N VAL A 11 -11.71 -6.63 3.43
CA VAL A 11 -12.09 -6.37 2.03
C VAL A 11 -13.36 -7.13 1.66
N VAL A 12 -14.26 -6.46 0.94
CA VAL A 12 -15.46 -7.07 0.36
C VAL A 12 -15.04 -7.95 -0.82
N ARG A 13 -15.41 -9.24 -0.79
CA ARG A 13 -15.02 -10.21 -1.83
C ARG A 13 -16.19 -10.86 -2.55
N LEU A 14 -17.31 -11.02 -1.86
CA LEU A 14 -18.52 -11.60 -2.42
C LEU A 14 -19.60 -10.53 -2.41
N PHE A 15 -20.13 -10.24 -3.59
CA PHE A 15 -21.20 -9.27 -3.78
C PHE A 15 -21.96 -9.63 -5.06
N LEU A 16 -23.25 -9.32 -5.09
CA LEU A 16 -24.08 -9.49 -6.30
C LEU A 16 -23.80 -8.34 -7.26
N LYS A 17 -23.44 -8.67 -8.51
CA LYS A 17 -23.07 -7.69 -9.54
C LYS A 17 -24.18 -6.68 -9.82
N ASP A 18 -25.44 -7.12 -9.83
CA ASP A 18 -26.58 -6.26 -10.16
C ASP A 18 -26.95 -5.28 -9.02
N SER A 19 -26.50 -5.57 -7.80
CA SER A 19 -26.84 -4.78 -6.60
C SER A 19 -25.69 -3.91 -6.09
N CYS A 20 -24.53 -3.94 -6.77
CA CYS A 20 -23.31 -3.28 -6.28
C CYS A 20 -22.58 -2.54 -7.40
N LYS A 21 -22.03 -1.37 -7.09
CA LYS A 21 -21.26 -0.56 -8.04
C LYS A 21 -19.87 -0.26 -7.48
N TYR A 22 -18.87 -0.32 -8.34
CA TYR A 22 -17.53 0.14 -8.00
C TYR A 22 -17.48 1.67 -8.01
N ARG A 23 -16.91 2.27 -6.95
CA ARG A 23 -16.62 3.71 -6.89
C ARG A 23 -15.16 3.93 -6.51
N GLY A 24 -14.45 4.74 -7.28
CA GLY A 24 -13.07 5.17 -7.01
C GLY A 24 -12.09 4.76 -8.11
N ILE A 25 -11.08 5.60 -8.37
CA ILE A 25 -10.12 5.42 -9.48
C ILE A 25 -8.97 4.47 -9.12
N VAL A 26 -8.61 4.37 -7.83
CA VAL A 26 -7.41 3.63 -7.37
C VAL A 26 -7.71 2.67 -6.21
N HIS A 27 -8.79 2.91 -5.45
CA HIS A 27 -9.35 1.99 -4.46
C HIS A 27 -10.83 1.85 -4.81
N GLU A 28 -11.12 1.08 -5.84
CA GLU A 28 -12.49 0.72 -6.20
C GLU A 28 -13.15 0.06 -5.00
N THR A 29 -13.92 0.86 -4.26
CA THR A 29 -14.65 0.37 -3.10
C THR A 29 -16.04 0.00 -3.60
N ILE A 30 -16.48 -1.20 -3.25
CA ILE A 30 -17.80 -1.70 -3.64
C ILE A 30 -18.84 -0.99 -2.77
N PHE A 31 -19.71 -0.21 -3.41
CA PHE A 31 -20.84 0.41 -2.76
C PHE A 31 -22.09 -0.45 -2.98
N SER A 32 -22.80 -0.74 -1.90
CA SER A 32 -24.09 -1.44 -1.90
C SER A 32 -25.04 -0.73 -0.94
N ASN A 33 -26.34 -0.71 -1.28
CA ASN A 33 -27.39 -0.22 -0.38
C ASN A 33 -27.77 -1.26 0.70
N GLY A 34 -27.26 -2.48 0.62
CA GLY A 34 -27.54 -3.57 1.57
C GLY A 34 -26.59 -3.58 2.77
N LYS A 35 -26.91 -4.40 3.78
CA LYS A 35 -26.02 -4.65 4.93
C LYS A 35 -24.88 -5.58 4.52
N PHE A 36 -23.65 -5.24 4.88
CA PHE A 36 -22.49 -6.12 4.71
C PHE A 36 -22.46 -7.20 5.79
N GLY A 37 -22.25 -8.45 5.39
CA GLY A 37 -21.96 -9.57 6.30
C GLY A 37 -20.46 -9.85 6.42
N PHE A 38 -20.05 -10.50 7.51
CA PHE A 38 -18.67 -10.99 7.67
C PHE A 38 -18.66 -12.51 7.67
N PHE A 39 -17.67 -13.10 6.99
CA PHE A 39 -17.43 -14.54 7.08
C PHE A 39 -16.93 -14.90 8.50
N LYS A 40 -17.39 -16.03 9.02
CA LYS A 40 -16.94 -16.58 10.31
C LYS A 40 -15.45 -16.96 10.28
N ASN A 41 -15.00 -17.47 9.13
CA ASN A 41 -13.61 -17.90 8.92
C ASN A 41 -12.83 -16.88 8.09
N LYS A 42 -11.51 -16.84 8.30
CA LYS A 42 -10.60 -16.02 7.50
C LYS A 42 -10.37 -16.68 6.14
N ILE A 43 -10.34 -15.87 5.09
CA ILE A 43 -9.91 -16.29 3.76
C ILE A 43 -8.46 -15.85 3.61
N GLU A 44 -7.54 -16.81 3.44
CA GLU A 44 -6.16 -16.50 3.11
C GLU A 44 -6.09 -15.85 1.73
N HIS A 45 -5.35 -14.74 1.63
CA HIS A 45 -5.21 -14.02 0.39
C HIS A 45 -3.78 -13.57 0.15
N TYR A 46 -3.23 -14.12 -0.91
CA TYR A 46 -1.91 -13.75 -1.41
C TYR A 46 -2.10 -12.81 -2.61
N SER A 47 -1.97 -11.51 -2.36
CA SER A 47 -2.09 -10.47 -3.40
C SER A 47 -0.93 -10.47 -4.41
N TYR A 48 0.07 -11.33 -4.21
CA TYR A 48 1.30 -11.42 -4.98
C TYR A 48 1.70 -12.89 -5.15
N LYS A 49 2.31 -13.20 -6.30
CA LYS A 49 2.72 -14.56 -6.67
C LYS A 49 4.15 -14.85 -6.25
N ASN A 50 5.02 -13.84 -6.32
CA ASN A 50 6.42 -13.87 -5.96
C ASN A 50 6.89 -12.45 -5.59
N TYR A 51 8.15 -12.32 -5.17
CA TYR A 51 8.74 -11.06 -4.75
C TYR A 51 8.83 -10.03 -5.89
N ASP A 52 9.20 -10.47 -7.10
CA ASP A 52 9.33 -9.57 -8.26
C ASP A 52 7.98 -8.97 -8.67
N HIS A 53 6.92 -9.79 -8.64
CA HIS A 53 5.56 -9.31 -8.86
C HIS A 53 5.14 -8.31 -7.79
N TYR A 54 5.51 -8.55 -6.53
CA TYR A 54 5.24 -7.61 -5.45
C TYR A 54 5.98 -6.27 -5.66
N MET A 55 7.26 -6.32 -6.06
CA MET A 55 8.05 -5.11 -6.34
C MET A 55 7.56 -4.35 -7.57
N SER A 56 7.23 -5.04 -8.64
CA SER A 56 6.61 -4.45 -9.84
C SER A 56 5.32 -3.73 -9.49
N LYS A 57 4.44 -4.38 -8.72
CA LYS A 57 3.20 -3.79 -8.22
C LYS A 57 3.49 -2.55 -7.36
N MET A 58 4.42 -2.64 -6.41
CA MET A 58 4.81 -1.51 -5.56
C MET A 58 5.32 -0.32 -6.37
N ASN A 59 6.14 -0.57 -7.41
CA ASN A 59 6.63 0.47 -8.32
C ASN A 59 5.49 1.11 -9.11
N HIS A 60 4.58 0.30 -9.66
CA HIS A 60 3.41 0.79 -10.40
C HIS A 60 2.51 1.68 -9.53
N TYR A 61 2.11 1.20 -8.34
CA TYR A 61 1.31 2.01 -7.42
C TYR A 61 2.08 3.23 -6.89
N GLY A 62 3.39 3.10 -6.70
CA GLY A 62 4.27 4.21 -6.35
C GLY A 62 4.23 5.32 -7.41
N ALA A 63 4.21 4.95 -8.70
CA ALA A 63 4.12 5.89 -9.81
C ALA A 63 2.77 6.61 -9.86
N LEU A 64 1.67 5.86 -9.71
CA LEU A 64 0.33 6.44 -9.62
C LEU A 64 0.23 7.44 -8.45
N ARG A 65 0.72 7.08 -7.26
CA ARG A 65 0.74 7.98 -6.10
C ARG A 65 1.66 9.19 -6.29
N GLY A 66 2.80 9.01 -6.96
CA GLY A 66 3.69 10.10 -7.33
C GLY A 66 2.98 11.11 -8.24
N LYS A 67 2.26 10.62 -9.25
CA LYS A 67 1.45 11.45 -10.16
C LYS A 67 0.31 12.16 -9.43
N GLU A 68 -0.45 11.46 -8.59
CA GLU A 68 -1.49 12.08 -7.75
C GLU A 68 -0.95 13.23 -6.89
N PHE A 69 0.24 13.05 -6.30
CA PHE A 69 0.85 14.10 -5.48
C PHE A 69 1.41 15.26 -6.30
N TYR A 70 1.85 14.99 -7.53
CA TYR A 70 2.29 16.01 -8.48
C TYR A 70 1.10 16.89 -8.90
N GLU A 71 -0.01 16.27 -9.28
CA GLU A 71 -1.27 16.95 -9.64
C GLU A 71 -1.83 17.78 -8.47
N LYS A 72 -1.67 17.30 -7.23
CA LYS A 72 -2.03 18.04 -6.01
C LYS A 72 -1.01 19.11 -5.59
N GLY A 73 0.05 19.33 -6.35
CA GLY A 73 1.07 20.34 -6.07
C GLY A 73 1.91 20.09 -4.81
N LYS A 74 1.96 18.86 -4.28
CA LYS A 74 2.68 18.59 -3.01
C LYS A 74 4.17 18.88 -3.13
N LYS A 75 4.72 19.64 -2.17
CA LYS A 75 6.15 19.90 -2.05
C LYS A 75 6.87 18.66 -1.48
N VAL A 76 8.03 18.33 -2.05
CA VAL A 76 8.90 17.26 -1.56
C VAL A 76 10.19 17.91 -1.09
N ASN A 77 10.54 17.62 0.15
CA ASN A 77 11.77 18.08 0.80
C ASN A 77 12.53 16.86 1.33
N LEU A 78 13.78 17.07 1.74
CA LEU A 78 14.66 16.03 2.28
C LEU A 78 14.04 15.21 3.43
N TYR A 79 13.19 15.83 4.25
CA TYR A 79 12.37 15.16 5.28
C TYR A 79 11.61 13.92 4.77
N HIS A 80 11.08 13.99 3.54
CA HIS A 80 10.28 12.91 2.96
C HIS A 80 11.11 11.68 2.59
N PHE A 81 12.42 11.84 2.45
CA PHE A 81 13.37 10.78 2.16
C PHE A 81 14.07 10.26 3.42
N LEU A 82 14.44 11.15 4.34
CA LEU A 82 15.22 10.78 5.52
C LEU A 82 14.37 10.39 6.74
N ILE A 83 13.20 11.00 6.93
CA ILE A 83 12.40 10.80 8.16
C ILE A 83 11.21 9.89 7.91
N LYS A 84 10.47 10.10 6.81
CA LYS A 84 9.24 9.33 6.54
C LYS A 84 9.47 7.82 6.34
N PRO A 85 10.49 7.35 5.58
CA PRO A 85 10.70 5.92 5.40
C PRO A 85 11.11 5.21 6.70
N PRO A 86 12.09 5.70 7.50
CA PRO A 86 12.40 5.10 8.79
C PRO A 86 11.22 5.15 9.77
N ALA A 87 10.46 6.25 9.82
CA ALA A 87 9.25 6.31 10.63
C ALA A 87 8.23 5.23 10.22
N ARG A 88 8.06 4.99 8.92
CA ARG A 88 7.18 3.91 8.43
C ARG A 88 7.70 2.54 8.83
N PHE A 89 9.02 2.29 8.75
CA PHE A 89 9.63 1.06 9.24
C PHE A 89 9.33 0.85 10.73
N VAL A 90 9.60 1.86 11.57
CA VAL A 90 9.38 1.78 13.02
C VAL A 90 7.92 1.48 13.35
N ILE A 91 6.97 2.12 12.65
CA ILE A 91 5.55 1.87 12.82
C ILE A 91 5.19 0.41 12.48
N HIS A 92 5.65 -0.12 11.35
CA HIS A 92 5.29 -1.48 10.94
C HIS A 92 6.02 -2.56 11.76
N TYR A 93 7.27 -2.30 12.12
CA TYR A 93 8.09 -3.26 12.84
C TYR A 93 7.79 -3.27 14.34
N PHE A 94 7.86 -2.12 15.01
CA PHE A 94 7.67 -2.03 16.48
C PHE A 94 6.22 -1.81 16.86
N ILE A 95 5.54 -0.79 16.32
CA ILE A 95 4.18 -0.43 16.77
C ILE A 95 3.15 -1.47 16.35
N ARG A 96 3.29 -2.01 15.13
CA ARG A 96 2.41 -3.07 14.61
C ARG A 96 2.92 -4.48 14.93
N LEU A 97 3.89 -4.58 15.84
CA LEU A 97 4.45 -5.84 16.34
C LEU A 97 4.97 -6.76 15.22
N GLY A 98 5.41 -6.19 14.09
CA GLY A 98 5.98 -6.97 12.99
C GLY A 98 7.22 -7.77 13.41
N PHE A 99 7.95 -7.34 14.44
CA PHE A 99 9.04 -8.13 15.00
C PHE A 99 8.61 -9.50 15.53
N LEU A 100 7.33 -9.69 15.91
CA LEU A 100 6.78 -11.00 16.31
C LEU A 100 6.67 -11.99 15.15
N ASP A 101 6.63 -11.51 13.91
CA ASP A 101 6.70 -12.35 12.72
C ASP A 101 8.16 -12.72 12.36
N GLY A 102 9.16 -12.30 13.14
CA GLY A 102 10.58 -12.61 12.93
C GLY A 102 11.16 -11.98 11.66
N PHE A 103 12.00 -12.75 10.94
CA PHE A 103 12.65 -12.29 9.71
C PHE A 103 11.67 -11.86 8.60
N PRO A 104 10.57 -12.58 8.32
CA PRO A 104 9.51 -12.10 7.43
C PRO A 104 8.99 -10.71 7.81
N GLY A 105 8.72 -10.46 9.09
CA GLY A 105 8.24 -9.17 9.59
C GLY A 105 9.22 -8.02 9.36
N TYR A 106 10.51 -8.29 9.50
CA TYR A 106 11.58 -7.34 9.15
C TYR A 106 11.58 -7.00 7.66
N ILE A 107 11.54 -8.03 6.78
CA ILE A 107 11.49 -7.82 5.32
C ILE A 107 10.27 -6.97 4.95
N PHE A 108 9.11 -7.29 5.50
CA PHE A 108 7.88 -6.54 5.22
C PHE A 108 7.96 -5.09 5.67
N ALA A 109 8.41 -4.82 6.89
CA ALA A 109 8.59 -3.45 7.36
C ALA A 109 9.57 -2.66 6.48
N LYS A 110 10.66 -3.31 6.03
CA LYS A 110 11.64 -2.74 5.10
C LYS A 110 11.02 -2.44 3.74
N THR A 111 10.23 -3.36 3.17
CA THR A 111 9.56 -3.10 1.89
C THR A 111 8.52 -1.99 2.00
N GLN A 112 7.77 -1.92 3.10
CA GLN A 112 6.82 -0.84 3.33
C GLN A 112 7.52 0.54 3.41
N ALA A 113 8.70 0.60 4.06
CA ALA A 113 9.51 1.80 4.07
C ALA A 113 10.03 2.15 2.67
N TYR A 114 10.50 1.15 1.91
CA TYR A 114 10.94 1.32 0.53
C TYR A 114 9.80 1.85 -0.38
N GLY A 115 8.57 1.34 -0.25
CA GLY A 115 7.43 1.89 -1.01
C GLY A 115 7.12 3.36 -0.68
N VAL A 116 7.36 3.79 0.56
CA VAL A 116 7.27 5.22 0.94
C VAL A 116 8.39 6.03 0.29
N TYR A 117 9.60 5.48 0.21
CA TYR A 117 10.70 6.13 -0.48
C TYR A 117 10.41 6.27 -1.98
N THR A 118 10.04 5.17 -2.66
CA THR A 118 9.78 5.13 -4.10
C THR A 118 8.72 6.12 -4.54
N LYS A 119 7.59 6.26 -3.83
CA LYS A 119 6.56 7.23 -4.21
C LYS A 119 7.06 8.70 -4.17
N TYR A 120 7.93 9.04 -3.22
CA TYR A 120 8.47 10.40 -3.11
C TYR A 120 9.59 10.63 -4.12
N LEU A 121 10.37 9.59 -4.42
CA LEU A 121 11.35 9.62 -5.51
C LEU A 121 10.66 9.89 -6.84
N LYS A 122 9.58 9.15 -7.16
CA LYS A 122 8.81 9.34 -8.38
C LYS A 122 8.18 10.73 -8.49
N LEU A 123 7.64 11.24 -7.40
CA LEU A 123 7.16 12.63 -7.34
C LEU A 123 8.28 13.65 -7.60
N TRP A 124 9.46 13.43 -7.04
CA TRP A 124 10.61 14.32 -7.26
C TRP A 124 11.11 14.27 -8.72
N LEU A 125 11.16 13.08 -9.32
CA LEU A 125 11.50 12.90 -10.74
C LEU A 125 10.51 13.62 -11.66
N LEU A 126 9.20 13.45 -11.41
CA LEU A 126 8.15 14.16 -12.14
C LEU A 126 8.31 15.69 -12.03
N LYS A 127 8.65 16.21 -10.85
CA LYS A 127 8.92 17.64 -10.65
C LYS A 127 10.13 18.15 -11.42
N LYS A 128 11.13 17.30 -11.64
CA LYS A 128 12.31 17.63 -12.44
C LYS A 128 12.13 17.37 -13.94
N GLY A 129 10.97 16.85 -14.38
CA GLY A 129 10.73 16.49 -15.77
C GLY A 129 11.55 15.29 -16.25
N ILE A 130 12.12 14.49 -15.33
CA ILE A 130 12.90 13.30 -15.67
C ILE A 130 11.91 12.15 -15.86
N LYS A 131 11.83 11.61 -17.08
CA LYS A 131 11.04 10.42 -17.37
C LYS A 131 11.74 9.18 -16.82
N GLU A 132 10.99 8.31 -16.16
CA GLU A 132 11.44 6.95 -15.86
C GLU A 132 11.35 6.13 -17.15
N ASN A 133 12.48 5.63 -17.63
CA ASN A 133 12.56 4.68 -18.75
C ASN A 133 12.04 3.30 -18.32
#